data_AF-A2FHS0-F1
#
_entry.id   AF-A2FHS0-F1
#
_cell.length_a   1.000
_cell.length_b   1.000
_cell.length_c   1.000
_cell.angle_alpha   90.00
_cell.angle_beta   90.00
_cell.angle_gamma   90.00
#
_symmetry.space_group_name_H-M   'P 1'
#
loop_
_entity.id
_entity.type
_entity.pdbx_description
1 polymer ?
#
loop_
_entity_poly.entity_id
_entity_poly.type
_entity_poly.pdbx_seq_one_letter_code
_entity_poly.pdbx_strand_id
1 'polypeptide(L)'
;MEYAKDIIETRHVRKYKNRSEKCQRDHKMIFERVKLNGIKMDFVSAYIDRIIGTKVTYLNLLSFAIDISSVLEIKLDRLAKRNRNALLCWYAENWERIQPHIQKLKTMKEYNLKTQIDLSISNSPQNHQIDEKVDPTNLWQLLNHH
;
A
#
# COMPACT_ATOMS: atom_id res chain seq x y z
N MET A 1 27.13 7.69 -17.29
CA MET A 1 25.65 7.62 -17.34
C MET A 1 25.13 6.39 -18.12
N GLU A 2 25.96 5.37 -18.37
CA GLU A 2 25.59 4.17 -19.15
C GLU A 2 24.75 3.19 -18.31
N TYR A 3 25.19 2.90 -17.08
CA TYR A 3 24.47 2.05 -16.11
C TYR A 3 23.02 2.47 -15.83
N ALA A 4 22.74 3.77 -15.92
CA ALA A 4 21.40 4.29 -15.69
C ALA A 4 20.40 3.82 -16.76
N LYS A 5 20.86 3.67 -18.00
CA LYS A 5 20.03 3.19 -19.12
C LYS A 5 19.82 1.69 -19.00
N ASP A 6 20.86 0.93 -18.67
CA ASP A 6 20.78 -0.53 -18.50
C ASP A 6 19.81 -0.93 -17.38
N ILE A 7 19.79 -0.17 -16.26
CA ILE A 7 18.83 -0.38 -15.16
C ILE A 7 17.39 -0.15 -15.63
N ILE A 8 17.16 0.84 -16.48
CA ILE A 8 15.81 1.15 -16.99
C ILE A 8 15.38 0.08 -18.00
N GLU A 9 16.27 -0.37 -18.88
CA GLU A 9 15.99 -1.36 -19.93
C GLU A 9 15.69 -2.75 -19.38
N THR A 10 16.36 -3.14 -18.28
CA THR A 10 16.18 -4.44 -17.64
C THR A 10 14.91 -4.54 -16.76
N ARG A 11 14.15 -3.45 -16.61
CA ARG A 11 12.92 -3.49 -15.80
C ARG A 11 11.88 -4.42 -16.43
N HIS A 12 11.45 -5.41 -15.64
CA HIS A 12 10.32 -6.25 -15.97
C HIS A 12 9.02 -5.44 -15.97
N VAL A 13 8.58 -5.00 -17.16
CA VAL A 13 7.25 -4.43 -17.35
C VAL A 13 6.26 -5.57 -17.56
N ARG A 14 5.16 -5.55 -16.79
CA ARG A 14 4.09 -6.53 -16.94
C ARG A 14 3.53 -6.44 -18.37
N LYS A 15 3.58 -7.54 -19.12
CA LYS A 15 2.99 -7.63 -20.46
C LYS A 15 1.50 -7.29 -20.39
N TYR A 16 1.09 -6.27 -21.14
CA TYR A 16 -0.28 -5.78 -21.15
C TYR A 16 -1.16 -6.63 -22.08
N LYS A 17 -2.30 -7.12 -21.57
CA LYS A 17 -3.31 -7.84 -22.38
C LYS A 17 -4.37 -6.82 -22.80
N ASN A 18 -4.32 -6.41 -24.07
CA ASN A 18 -5.22 -5.42 -24.68
C ASN A 18 -6.69 -5.81 -24.48
N ARG A 19 -7.43 -5.03 -23.67
CA ARG A 19 -8.89 -5.23 -23.48
C ARG A 19 -9.73 -4.01 -23.84
N SER A 20 -9.21 -2.78 -23.73
CA SER A 20 -9.93 -1.57 -24.18
C SER A 20 -8.97 -0.40 -24.48
N GLU A 21 -9.41 0.53 -25.34
CA GLU A 21 -8.66 1.74 -25.71
C GLU A 21 -8.32 2.63 -24.50
N LYS A 22 -9.24 2.71 -23.52
CA LYS A 22 -9.00 3.46 -22.28
C LYS A 22 -7.83 2.89 -21.51
N CYS A 23 -7.74 1.56 -21.39
CA CYS A 23 -6.63 0.93 -20.69
C CYS A 23 -5.31 1.07 -21.47
N GLN A 24 -5.33 1.10 -22.81
CA GLN A 24 -4.12 1.38 -23.61
C GLN A 24 -3.60 2.80 -23.38
N ARG A 25 -4.49 3.79 -23.35
CA ARG A 25 -4.13 5.19 -23.03
C ARG A 25 -3.56 5.31 -21.62
N ASP A 26 -4.22 4.72 -20.62
CA ASP A 26 -3.74 4.70 -19.25
C ASP A 26 -2.35 4.03 -19.16
N HIS A 27 -2.17 2.90 -19.84
CA HIS A 27 -0.88 2.20 -19.87
C HIS A 27 0.23 3.05 -20.48
N LYS A 28 -0.04 3.70 -21.63
CA LYS A 28 0.91 4.61 -22.28
C LYS A 28 1.29 5.77 -21.36
N MET A 29 0.31 6.40 -20.71
CA MET A 29 0.56 7.51 -19.78
C MET A 29 1.44 7.07 -18.60
N ILE A 30 1.18 5.90 -18.03
CA ILE A 30 2.01 5.36 -16.93
C ILE A 30 3.41 5.04 -17.43
N PHE A 31 3.54 4.45 -18.61
CA PHE A 31 4.83 4.12 -19.19
C PHE A 31 5.70 5.36 -19.42
N GLU A 32 5.14 6.43 -19.99
CA GLU A 32 5.86 7.70 -20.16
C GLU A 32 6.26 8.31 -18.81
N ARG A 33 5.37 8.29 -17.80
CA ARG A 33 5.73 8.76 -16.44
C ARG A 33 6.87 7.96 -15.82
N VAL A 34 6.87 6.64 -16.00
CA VAL A 34 7.96 5.77 -15.52
C VAL A 34 9.27 6.09 -16.23
N LYS A 35 9.23 6.35 -17.54
CA LYS A 35 10.40 6.73 -18.33
C LYS A 35 10.97 8.08 -17.88
N LEU A 36 10.11 9.06 -17.62
CA LEU A 36 10.50 10.38 -17.13
C LEU A 36 11.11 10.34 -15.73
N ASN A 37 10.48 9.60 -14.81
CA ASN A 37 10.97 9.49 -13.43
C ASN A 37 12.20 8.57 -13.32
N GLY A 38 12.36 7.62 -14.24
CA GLY A 38 13.54 6.76 -14.35
C GLY A 38 13.93 6.14 -13.01
N ILE A 39 15.21 6.28 -12.64
CA ILE A 39 15.82 5.72 -11.43
C ILE A 39 15.27 6.34 -10.14
N LYS A 40 14.75 7.58 -10.20
CA LYS A 40 14.18 8.25 -9.03
C LYS A 40 13.05 7.42 -8.42
N MET A 41 12.27 6.73 -9.25
CA MET A 41 11.20 5.84 -8.80
C MET A 41 11.73 4.66 -7.96
N ASP A 42 12.85 4.05 -8.36
CA ASP A 42 13.45 2.93 -7.63
C ASP A 42 14.07 3.40 -6.32
N PHE A 43 14.76 4.55 -6.36
CA PHE A 43 15.29 5.19 -5.16
C PHE A 43 14.19 5.46 -4.14
N VAL A 44 13.07 6.04 -4.56
CA VAL A 44 11.91 6.30 -3.70
C VAL A 44 11.32 5.02 -3.14
N SER A 45 11.13 3.99 -3.96
CA SER A 45 10.62 2.70 -3.47
C SER A 45 11.55 2.11 -2.41
N ALA A 46 12.86 2.07 -2.68
CA ALA A 46 13.86 1.53 -1.75
C ALA A 46 13.96 2.37 -0.46
N TYR A 47 13.82 3.69 -0.56
CA TYR A 47 13.84 4.59 0.59
C TYR A 47 12.64 4.34 1.50
N ILE A 48 11.45 4.24 0.93
CA ILE A 48 10.21 3.97 1.68
C ILE A 48 10.28 2.57 2.33
N ASP A 49 10.73 1.56 1.59
CA ASP A 49 10.95 0.20 2.11
C ASP A 49 11.94 0.20 3.29
N ARG A 50 13.04 0.96 3.17
CA ARG A 50 14.05 1.09 4.23
C ARG A 50 13.51 1.75 5.49
N ILE A 51 12.68 2.78 5.35
CA ILE A 51 12.07 3.47 6.51
C ILE A 51 11.09 2.56 7.24
N ILE A 52 10.30 1.80 6.50
CA ILE A 52 9.29 0.89 7.06
C ILE A 52 9.93 -0.43 7.55
N GLY A 53 11.15 -0.74 7.12
CA GLY A 53 11.89 -1.94 7.50
C GLY A 53 11.38 -3.22 6.82
N THR A 54 10.41 -3.10 5.91
CA THR A 54 9.82 -4.22 5.16
C THR A 54 9.42 -3.77 3.77
N LYS A 55 9.27 -4.73 2.85
CA LYS A 55 8.78 -4.45 1.51
C LYS A 55 7.35 -3.93 1.55
N VAL A 56 7.14 -2.71 1.08
CA VAL A 56 5.86 -2.03 1.20
C VAL A 56 4.89 -2.53 0.12
N THR A 57 3.77 -3.08 0.59
CA THR A 57 2.66 -3.48 -0.27
C THR A 57 2.00 -2.27 -0.90
N TYR A 58 1.31 -2.50 -2.02
CA TYR A 58 0.59 -1.43 -2.72
C TYR A 58 -0.43 -0.71 -1.84
N LEU A 59 -1.18 -1.45 -1.01
CA LEU A 59 -2.21 -0.87 -0.13
C LEU A 59 -1.60 0.04 0.93
N ASN A 60 -0.49 -0.39 1.56
CA ASN A 60 0.21 0.42 2.54
C ASN A 60 0.75 1.69 1.90
N LEU A 61 1.37 1.58 0.72
CA LEU A 61 1.86 2.72 -0.04
C LEU A 61 0.73 3.70 -0.40
N LEU A 62 -0.43 3.18 -0.79
CA LEU A 62 -1.60 4.00 -1.13
C LEU A 62 -2.17 4.71 0.10
N SER A 63 -2.26 4.04 1.24
CA SER A 63 -2.71 4.66 2.50
C SER A 63 -1.85 5.87 2.84
N PHE A 64 -0.52 5.71 2.80
CA PHE A 64 0.39 6.81 3.05
C PHE A 64 0.25 7.93 2.03
N ALA A 65 0.01 7.61 0.76
CA ALA A 65 -0.18 8.62 -0.27
C ALA A 65 -1.43 9.45 -0.02
N ILE A 66 -2.51 8.84 0.50
CA ILE A 66 -3.74 9.54 0.87
C ILE A 66 -3.49 10.47 2.05
N ASP A 67 -2.80 10.00 3.09
CA ASP A 67 -2.48 10.81 4.27
C ASP A 67 -1.55 11.99 3.93
N ILE A 68 -0.54 11.75 3.10
CA ILE A 68 0.38 12.81 2.66
C ILE A 68 -0.33 13.78 1.71
N SER A 69 -1.21 13.27 0.85
CA SER A 69 -2.02 14.08 -0.07
C SER A 69 -2.92 15.07 0.67
N SER A 70 -3.51 14.66 1.80
CA SER A 70 -4.32 15.55 2.63
C SER A 70 -3.47 16.59 3.38
N VAL A 71 -2.32 16.19 3.93
CA VAL A 71 -1.43 17.09 4.68
C VAL A 71 -0.75 18.14 3.79
N LEU A 72 -0.34 17.75 2.58
CA LEU A 72 0.38 18.64 1.65
C LEU A 72 -0.54 19.32 0.63
N GLU A 73 -1.84 19.00 0.66
CA GLU A 73 -2.84 19.44 -0.32
C GLU A 73 -2.45 19.11 -1.79
N ILE A 74 -1.63 18.07 -1.98
CA ILE A 74 -1.22 17.60 -3.31
C ILE A 74 -2.26 16.61 -3.82
N LYS A 75 -2.87 16.88 -4.97
CA LYS A 75 -3.88 15.98 -5.54
C LYS A 75 -3.26 14.63 -5.94
N LEU A 76 -3.83 13.55 -5.42
CA LEU A 76 -3.51 12.19 -5.86
C LEU A 76 -4.32 11.83 -7.10
N ASP A 77 -3.64 11.60 -8.21
CA ASP A 77 -4.29 11.34 -9.50
C ASP A 77 -4.96 9.95 -9.56
N ARG A 78 -5.93 9.81 -10.48
CA ARG A 78 -6.71 8.56 -10.64
C ARG A 78 -5.82 7.36 -10.95
N LEU A 79 -4.73 7.55 -11.70
CA LEU A 79 -3.86 6.45 -12.12
C LEU A 79 -3.00 5.99 -10.94
N ALA A 80 -2.47 6.92 -10.14
CA ALA A 80 -1.75 6.64 -8.91
C ALA A 80 -2.60 5.83 -7.92
N LYS A 81 -3.89 6.14 -7.80
CA LYS A 81 -4.83 5.38 -6.94
C LYS A 81 -5.13 3.95 -7.42
N ARG A 82 -4.74 3.56 -8.63
CA ARG A 82 -5.09 2.27 -9.24
C ARG A 82 -3.89 1.41 -9.64
N ASN A 83 -2.71 2.01 -9.74
CA ASN A 83 -1.53 1.34 -10.26
C ASN A 83 -0.29 1.68 -9.43
N ARG A 84 0.40 0.65 -8.94
CA ARG A 84 1.60 0.81 -8.11
C ARG A 84 2.72 1.63 -8.77
N ASN A 85 2.96 1.46 -10.07
CA ASN A 85 4.00 2.20 -10.78
C ASN A 85 3.61 3.67 -10.93
N ALA A 86 2.34 3.95 -11.25
CA ALA A 86 1.83 5.32 -11.28
C ALA A 86 1.91 5.99 -9.90
N LEU A 87 1.65 5.23 -8.84
CA LEU A 87 1.76 5.70 -7.46
C LEU A 87 3.21 6.07 -7.11
N LEU A 88 4.17 5.20 -7.45
CA LEU A 88 5.58 5.50 -7.24
C LEU A 88 6.07 6.68 -8.08
N CYS A 89 5.56 6.85 -9.31
CA CYS A 89 5.81 8.05 -10.12
C CYS A 89 5.30 9.30 -9.42
N TRP A 90 4.08 9.27 -8.86
CA TRP A 90 3.53 10.40 -8.10
C TRP A 90 4.40 10.77 -6.89
N TYR A 91 4.94 9.77 -6.17
CA TYR A 91 5.90 10.02 -5.10
C TYR A 91 7.21 10.63 -5.60
N ALA A 92 7.75 10.10 -6.71
CA ALA A 92 8.99 10.59 -7.31
C ALA A 92 8.86 12.04 -7.82
N GLU A 93 7.73 12.38 -8.43
CA GLU A 93 7.44 13.73 -8.91
C GLU A 93 7.37 14.74 -7.77
N ASN A 94 6.77 14.35 -6.64
CA ASN A 94 6.56 15.23 -5.49
C ASN A 94 7.59 15.00 -4.36
N TRP A 95 8.71 14.34 -4.67
CA TRP A 95 9.61 13.78 -3.65
C TRP A 95 10.16 14.81 -2.67
N GLU A 96 10.54 15.99 -3.17
CA GLU A 96 11.12 17.06 -2.35
C GLU A 96 10.17 17.54 -1.25
N ARG A 97 8.86 17.53 -1.54
CA ARG A 97 7.82 17.89 -0.57
C ARG A 97 7.45 16.73 0.34
N ILE A 98 7.49 15.51 -0.19
CA ILE A 98 7.04 14.31 0.53
C ILE A 98 8.10 13.79 1.53
N GLN A 99 9.37 13.78 1.13
CA GLN A 99 10.49 13.24 1.93
C GLN A 99 10.49 13.70 3.40
N PRO A 100 10.36 15.01 3.74
CA PRO A 100 10.41 15.43 5.14
C PRO A 100 9.24 14.91 5.99
N HIS A 101 8.12 14.52 5.36
CA HIS A 101 6.96 14.00 6.06
C HIS A 101 7.00 12.48 6.23
N ILE A 102 7.76 11.75 5.39
CA ILE A 102 7.86 10.29 5.48
C ILE A 102 8.53 9.85 6.80
N GLN A 103 9.50 10.60 7.33
CA GLN A 103 10.15 10.23 8.59
C GLN A 103 9.17 10.22 9.77
N LYS A 104 8.18 11.11 9.76
CA LYS A 104 7.12 11.16 10.77
C LYS A 104 6.20 9.93 10.71
N LEU A 105 6.10 9.26 9.57
CA LEU A 105 5.27 8.05 9.40
C LEU A 105 5.83 6.84 10.15
N LYS A 106 7.16 6.77 10.35
CA LYS A 106 7.79 5.68 11.11
C LYS A 106 7.20 5.61 12.53
N THR A 107 7.07 6.77 13.18
CA THR A 107 6.54 6.91 14.54
C THR A 107 5.07 6.52 14.64
N MET A 108 4.26 6.82 13.62
CA MET A 108 2.81 6.49 13.63
C MET A 108 2.52 5.00 13.41
N LYS A 109 3.31 4.30 12.60
CA LYS A 109 3.12 2.87 12.34
C LYS A 109 3.49 2.01 13.55
N GLU A 110 4.56 2.39 14.26
CA GLU A 110 4.94 1.76 15.54
C GLU A 110 3.84 1.92 16.60
N TYR A 111 3.08 3.01 16.57
CA TYR A 111 1.94 3.22 17.46
C TYR A 111 0.73 2.34 17.08
N ASN A 112 0.34 2.33 15.79
CA ASN A 112 -0.82 1.56 15.32
C ASN A 112 -0.62 0.03 15.38
N LEU A 113 0.62 -0.48 15.18
CA LEU A 113 0.92 -1.91 15.40
C LEU A 113 0.81 -2.31 16.87
N LYS A 114 1.26 -1.47 17.81
CA LYS A 114 1.12 -1.75 19.24
C LYS A 114 -0.35 -1.75 19.67
N THR A 115 -1.13 -0.81 19.16
CA THR A 115 -2.55 -0.67 19.53
C THR A 115 -3.40 -1.86 19.05
N GLN A 116 -3.07 -2.49 17.90
CA GLN A 116 -3.77 -3.70 17.45
C GLN A 116 -3.37 -4.98 18.21
N ILE A 117 -2.16 -5.04 18.75
CA ILE A 117 -1.70 -6.18 19.56
C ILE A 117 -2.37 -6.16 20.95
N ASP A 118 -2.54 -4.98 21.56
CA ASP A 118 -3.21 -4.87 22.86
C ASP A 118 -4.73 -5.16 22.79
N LEU A 119 -5.38 -4.87 21.66
CA LEU A 119 -6.80 -5.19 21.42
C LEU A 119 -7.07 -6.68 21.15
N SER A 120 -6.05 -7.47 20.82
CA SER A 120 -6.18 -8.91 20.53
C SER A 120 -5.77 -9.82 21.69
N ILE A 121 -5.20 -9.29 22.78
CA ILE A 121 -4.80 -10.05 23.96
C ILE A 121 -5.89 -10.06 25.07
N SER A 122 -6.95 -9.25 24.97
CA SER A 122 -8.03 -9.23 25.96
C SER A 122 -9.11 -10.31 25.78
N ASN A 123 -9.06 -11.14 24.73
CA ASN A 123 -9.97 -12.28 24.57
C ASN A 123 -9.26 -13.59 24.94
N SER A 124 -9.02 -13.77 26.25
CA SER A 124 -8.62 -15.08 26.79
C SER A 124 -9.87 -15.95 27.01
N PRO A 125 -9.83 -17.26 26.67
CA PRO A 125 -11.00 -18.13 26.68
C PRO A 125 -11.35 -18.54 28.11
N GLN A 126 -12.47 -18.04 28.63
CA GLN A 126 -13.05 -18.60 29.85
C GLN A 126 -13.74 -19.93 29.52
N ASN A 127 -13.05 -21.01 29.90
CA ASN A 127 -13.61 -22.30 30.25
C ASN A 127 -14.90 -22.13 31.07
N HIS A 128 -16.06 -22.48 30.53
CA HIS A 128 -17.25 -22.81 31.32
C HIS A 128 -17.98 -23.99 30.68
N GLN A 129 -17.88 -25.15 31.35
CA GLN A 129 -18.87 -26.22 31.24
C GLN A 129 -20.19 -25.68 31.77
N ILE A 130 -21.23 -25.61 30.93
CA ILE A 130 -22.62 -25.59 31.40
C ILE A 130 -23.43 -26.48 30.46
N ASP A 131 -23.94 -27.54 31.06
CA ASP A 131 -24.92 -28.48 30.54
C ASP A 131 -26.28 -27.77 30.46
N GLU A 132 -26.59 -27.15 29.32
CA GLU A 132 -27.90 -26.52 29.09
C GLU A 132 -28.45 -26.86 27.70
N LYS A 133 -29.59 -27.53 27.75
CA LYS A 133 -30.57 -27.85 26.70
C LYS A 133 -30.50 -26.88 25.51
N VAL A 134 -30.02 -27.39 24.36
CA VAL A 134 -29.97 -26.66 23.08
C VAL A 134 -31.38 -26.27 22.66
N ASP A 135 -31.64 -24.97 22.49
CA ASP A 135 -32.87 -24.45 21.89
C ASP A 135 -32.72 -24.42 20.36
N PRO A 136 -33.43 -25.27 19.60
CA PRO A 136 -33.29 -25.33 18.15
C PRO A 136 -33.81 -24.07 17.42
N THR A 137 -34.38 -23.11 18.14
CA THR A 137 -34.89 -21.85 17.55
C THR A 137 -33.82 -20.76 17.48
N ASN A 138 -32.68 -20.92 18.18
CA ASN A 138 -31.62 -19.92 18.24
C ASN A 138 -30.47 -20.22 17.25
N LEU A 139 -30.60 -19.69 16.02
CA LEU A 139 -29.61 -19.83 14.93
C LEU A 139 -28.21 -19.31 15.27
N TRP A 140 -28.08 -18.43 16.28
CA TRP A 140 -26.78 -17.89 16.71
C TRP A 140 -25.90 -18.95 17.38
N GLN A 141 -26.51 -19.98 17.97
CA GLN A 141 -25.78 -21.07 18.62
C GLN A 141 -25.15 -22.06 17.61
N LEU A 142 -25.74 -22.19 16.41
CA LEU A 142 -25.21 -23.07 15.36
C LEU A 142 -23.99 -22.51 14.64
N LEU A 143 -23.86 -21.18 14.54
CA LEU A 143 -22.82 -20.54 13.73
C LEU A 143 -21.46 -20.44 14.44
N ASN A 144 -21.41 -20.65 15.76
CA ASN A 144 -20.19 -20.52 16.56
C ASN A 144 -19.62 -21.86 17.05
N HIS A 145 -20.28 -22.98 16.74
CA HIS A 145 -19.75 -24.33 16.98
C HIS A 145 -19.21 -24.89 15.66
N HIS A 146 -17.96 -24.55 15.31
CA HIS A 146 -17.20 -25.22 14.25
C HIS A 146 -15.70 -25.16 14.52
#